data_AF-A0A4V1TDT9-F1
#
_entry.id   AF-A0A4V1TDT9-F1
#
_cell.length_a   1.000
_cell.length_b   1.000
_cell.length_c   1.000
_cell.angle_alpha   90.00
_cell.angle_beta   90.00
_cell.angle_gamma   90.00
#
_symmetry.space_group_name_H-M   'P 1'
#
loop_
_entity.id
_entity.type
_entity.pdbx_description
1 polymer ?
#
loop_
_entity_poly.entity_id
_entity_poly.type
_entity_poly.pdbx_seq_one_letter_code
_entity_poly.pdbx_strand_id
1 'polypeptide(L)'
;MTAGYTDFEFDLPDALLTHLIRVLDGLTTAPLSAMSVADIPDAQGVYQLLLDDEIVYIGKTDAEAGLRKRLERHAFKIQHRRNLDPARVSFKAVRIFVFTAIDLETQLIRHYAREGTRWNNRGFGANDPGRRRDMTRVKSTNFDAVYPIDLDWELGIDFSGAATAGEVVARLKQALPYTFRYELEGGRRPAADLASTAVSVPETATTARAILAALIDQLPPGWQATAFRHQLLLYREVEDNYPDAEILGRS
;
A
#
# COMPACT_ATOMS: atom_id res chain seq x y z
N MET A 1 -43.43 32.75 19.61
CA MET A 1 -43.03 31.80 20.67
C MET A 1 -44.30 31.24 21.29
N THR A 2 -44.49 29.92 21.19
CA THR A 2 -45.68 29.23 21.71
C THR A 2 -45.39 28.77 23.14
N ALA A 3 -46.26 29.08 24.10
CA ALA A 3 -46.06 28.69 25.49
C ALA A 3 -46.00 27.15 25.63
N GLY A 4 -44.98 26.62 26.30
CA GLY A 4 -44.78 25.17 26.49
C GLY A 4 -44.13 24.42 25.33
N TYR A 5 -43.69 25.14 24.28
CA TYR A 5 -43.03 24.57 23.10
C TYR A 5 -41.67 25.25 22.88
N THR A 6 -40.67 24.46 22.52
CA THR A 6 -39.38 24.96 22.05
C THR A 6 -38.83 23.99 21.00
N ASP A 7 -38.12 24.53 20.01
CA ASP A 7 -37.37 23.73 19.05
C ASP A 7 -36.09 23.24 19.72
N PHE A 8 -35.81 21.95 19.58
CA PHE A 8 -34.56 21.34 20.03
C PHE A 8 -33.84 20.75 18.83
N GLU A 9 -32.63 21.23 18.57
CA GLU A 9 -31.73 20.68 17.56
C GLU A 9 -30.54 20.03 18.27
N PHE A 10 -30.35 18.73 18.06
CA PHE A 10 -29.18 18.00 18.54
C PHE A 10 -28.22 17.79 17.38
N ASP A 11 -27.04 18.42 17.48
CA ASP A 11 -25.95 18.19 16.54
C ASP A 11 -25.27 16.84 16.85
N LEU A 12 -25.96 15.76 16.47
CA LEU A 12 -25.44 14.40 16.53
C LEU A 12 -24.07 14.26 15.83
N PRO A 13 -23.84 14.86 14.65
CA PRO A 13 -22.51 14.85 14.04
C PRO A 13 -21.38 15.39 14.90
N ASP A 14 -21.52 16.61 15.42
CA ASP A 14 -20.47 17.24 16.21
C ASP A 14 -20.26 16.51 17.55
N ALA A 15 -21.35 16.06 18.19
CA ALA A 15 -21.28 15.26 19.41
C ALA A 15 -20.54 13.92 19.17
N LEU A 16 -20.82 13.24 18.06
CA LEU A 16 -20.14 12.00 17.69
C LEU A 16 -18.66 12.24 17.40
N LEU A 17 -18.31 13.29 16.64
CA LEU A 17 -16.94 13.66 16.33
C LEU A 17 -16.14 13.98 17.60
N THR A 18 -16.69 14.83 18.46
CA THR A 18 -16.06 15.23 19.73
C THR A 18 -15.81 14.02 20.63
N HIS A 19 -16.78 13.10 20.71
CA HIS A 19 -16.61 11.87 21.47
C HIS A 19 -15.54 10.96 20.86
N LEU A 20 -15.53 10.81 19.53
CA LEU A 20 -14.56 9.99 18.81
C LEU A 20 -13.12 10.51 18.96
N ILE A 21 -12.92 11.83 18.92
CA ILE A 21 -11.62 12.47 19.19
C ILE A 21 -11.14 12.08 20.59
N ARG A 22 -11.98 12.26 21.61
CA ARG A 22 -11.63 11.89 23.00
C ARG A 22 -11.26 10.42 23.13
N VAL A 23 -11.98 9.53 22.44
CA VAL A 23 -11.65 8.10 22.43
C VAL A 23 -10.28 7.87 21.79
N LEU A 24 -10.02 8.42 20.61
CA LEU A 24 -8.73 8.29 19.90
C LEU A 24 -7.56 8.83 20.72
N ASP A 25 -7.71 10.01 21.32
CA ASP A 25 -6.66 10.63 22.15
C ASP A 25 -6.34 9.79 23.39
N GLY A 26 -7.35 9.16 23.99
CA GLY A 26 -7.20 8.29 25.16
C GLY A 26 -6.67 6.88 24.87
N LEU A 27 -6.60 6.45 23.60
CA LEU A 27 -6.07 5.14 23.24
C LEU A 27 -4.54 5.11 23.32
N THR A 28 -4.00 4.01 23.85
CA THR A 28 -2.59 3.66 23.66
C THR A 28 -2.35 3.18 22.23
N THR A 29 -1.21 3.54 21.66
CA THR A 29 -0.81 3.06 20.33
C THR A 29 -0.35 1.60 20.40
N ALA A 30 -0.48 0.90 19.27
CA ALA A 30 0.11 -0.42 19.06
C ALA A 30 0.97 -0.43 17.79
N PRO A 31 2.04 -1.24 17.70
CA PRO A 31 2.87 -1.33 16.49
C PRO A 31 2.04 -1.71 15.26
N LEU A 32 2.29 -1.09 14.10
CA LEU A 32 1.63 -1.48 12.85
C LEU A 32 2.28 -2.74 12.27
N SER A 33 1.95 -3.89 12.86
CA SER A 33 2.48 -5.20 12.51
C SER A 33 1.36 -6.22 12.31
N ALA A 34 1.61 -7.29 11.56
CA ALA A 34 0.65 -8.37 11.38
C ALA A 34 0.20 -8.99 12.72
N MET A 35 1.13 -9.14 13.67
CA MET A 35 0.85 -9.66 15.00
C MET A 35 -0.10 -8.75 15.78
N SER A 36 0.17 -7.44 15.82
CA SER A 36 -0.68 -6.48 16.54
C SER A 36 -2.05 -6.28 15.91
N VAL A 37 -2.19 -6.57 14.61
CA VAL A 37 -3.44 -6.39 13.86
C VAL A 37 -4.33 -7.65 13.87
N ALA A 38 -3.76 -8.84 14.14
CA ALA A 38 -4.46 -10.12 14.07
C ALA A 38 -5.76 -10.17 14.90
N ASP A 39 -5.74 -9.58 16.09
CA ASP A 39 -6.85 -9.60 17.05
C ASP A 39 -7.90 -8.51 16.79
N ILE A 40 -7.67 -7.61 15.84
CA ILE A 40 -8.64 -6.56 15.50
C ILE A 40 -9.83 -7.20 14.79
N PRO A 41 -11.07 -6.86 15.18
CA PRO A 41 -12.25 -7.27 14.41
C PRO A 41 -12.20 -6.72 12.99
N ASP A 42 -12.49 -7.56 11.99
CA ASP A 42 -12.72 -7.09 10.61
C ASP A 42 -14.11 -6.44 10.52
N ALA A 43 -14.21 -5.26 11.11
CA ALA A 43 -15.42 -4.48 11.26
C ALA A 43 -15.20 -3.06 10.77
N GLN A 44 -16.29 -2.33 10.57
CA GLN A 44 -16.20 -0.95 10.13
C GLN A 44 -15.75 -0.01 11.26
N GLY A 45 -15.02 1.04 10.90
CA GLY A 45 -14.47 2.02 11.82
C GLY A 45 -13.51 3.02 11.17
N VAL A 46 -12.76 3.71 12.02
CA VAL A 46 -11.69 4.62 11.66
C VAL A 46 -10.39 4.23 12.35
N TYR A 47 -9.27 4.64 11.78
CA TYR A 47 -7.95 4.42 12.36
C TYR A 47 -7.01 5.60 12.07
N GLN A 48 -6.04 5.76 12.96
CA GLN A 48 -4.90 6.66 12.82
C GLN A 48 -3.63 5.81 12.66
N LEU A 49 -2.73 6.21 11.76
CA LEU A 49 -1.35 5.75 11.75
C LEU A 49 -0.47 6.88 12.23
N LEU A 50 0.53 6.51 13.03
CA LEU A 50 1.48 7.43 13.61
C LEU A 50 2.90 6.99 13.20
N LEU A 51 3.78 7.96 12.96
CA LEU A 51 5.21 7.75 12.76
C LEU A 51 5.95 8.56 13.82
N ASP A 52 6.68 7.88 14.70
CA ASP A 52 7.32 8.50 15.87
C ASP A 52 6.33 9.31 16.72
N ASP A 53 5.18 8.71 17.02
CA ASP A 53 4.06 9.30 17.79
C ASP A 53 3.37 10.52 17.16
N GLU A 54 3.79 10.96 15.97
CA GLU A 54 3.08 11.97 15.19
C GLU A 54 2.05 11.31 14.28
N ILE A 55 0.81 11.82 14.27
CA ILE A 55 -0.21 11.35 13.32
C ILE A 55 0.28 11.64 11.90
N VAL A 56 0.22 10.65 11.01
CA VAL A 56 0.62 10.80 9.61
C VAL A 56 -0.48 10.45 8.65
N TYR A 57 -1.40 9.56 9.05
CA TYR A 57 -2.48 9.09 8.21
C TYR A 57 -3.75 8.83 9.02
N ILE A 58 -4.88 9.24 8.50
CA ILE A 58 -6.20 8.87 8.99
C ILE A 58 -6.92 8.13 7.87
N GLY A 59 -7.51 6.99 8.20
CA GLY A 59 -8.30 6.23 7.26
C GLY A 59 -9.61 5.75 7.84
N LYS A 60 -10.55 5.45 6.95
CA LYS A 60 -11.75 4.70 7.26
C LYS A 60 -11.80 3.38 6.53
N THR A 61 -12.68 2.52 7.00
CA THR A 61 -13.12 1.30 6.33
C THR A 61 -14.42 1.55 5.59
N ASP A 62 -14.68 0.75 4.57
CA ASP A 62 -15.97 0.70 3.88
C ASP A 62 -16.66 -0.65 4.17
N ALA A 63 -17.75 -0.96 3.48
CA ALA A 63 -18.45 -2.22 3.61
C ALA A 63 -17.66 -3.43 3.05
N GLU A 64 -16.64 -3.18 2.21
CA GLU A 64 -15.89 -4.22 1.51
C GLU A 64 -14.65 -4.67 2.29
N ALA A 65 -14.00 -3.76 3.01
CA ALA A 65 -12.81 -4.04 3.81
C ALA A 65 -12.87 -3.35 5.18
N GLY A 66 -12.97 -4.16 6.24
CA GLY A 66 -12.95 -3.73 7.63
C GLY A 66 -11.56 -3.39 8.16
N LEU A 67 -11.49 -3.06 9.45
CA LEU A 67 -10.33 -2.46 10.10
C LEU A 67 -9.09 -3.36 9.97
N ARG A 68 -9.24 -4.64 10.33
CA ARG A 68 -8.16 -5.62 10.26
C ARG A 68 -7.54 -5.69 8.87
N LYS A 69 -8.34 -5.93 7.82
CA LYS A 69 -7.83 -6.04 6.44
C LYS A 69 -7.13 -4.77 5.96
N ARG A 70 -7.68 -3.59 6.30
CA ARG A 70 -7.07 -2.30 5.92
C ARG A 70 -5.74 -2.09 6.62
N LEU A 71 -5.67 -2.38 7.92
CA LEU A 71 -4.44 -2.25 8.71
C LEU A 71 -3.38 -3.30 8.32
N GLU A 72 -3.77 -4.54 8.03
CA GLU A 72 -2.87 -5.58 7.51
C GLU A 72 -2.22 -5.14 6.20
N ARG A 73 -3.03 -4.59 5.28
CA ARG A 73 -2.51 -4.08 4.01
C ARG A 73 -1.53 -2.92 4.20
N HIS A 74 -1.79 -2.04 5.17
CA HIS A 74 -0.87 -0.95 5.49
C HIS A 74 0.41 -1.43 6.17
N ALA A 75 0.29 -2.39 7.10
CA ALA A 75 1.43 -3.04 7.76
C ALA A 75 2.33 -3.75 6.75
N PHE A 76 1.75 -4.38 5.73
CA PHE A 76 2.51 -4.94 4.62
C PHE A 76 3.13 -3.84 3.76
N LYS A 77 2.37 -2.81 3.35
CA LYS A 77 2.82 -1.73 2.43
C LYS A 77 4.05 -0.95 2.91
N ILE A 78 4.21 -0.79 4.22
CA ILE A 78 5.34 -0.05 4.80
C ILE A 78 6.65 -0.84 4.84
N GLN A 79 6.61 -2.15 4.57
CA GLN A 79 7.80 -2.99 4.50
C GLN A 79 8.61 -2.71 3.23
N HIS A 80 9.91 -3.01 3.30
CA HIS A 80 10.89 -2.87 2.21
C HIS A 80 10.83 -1.47 1.56
N ARG A 81 10.76 -0.43 2.40
CA ARG A 81 10.77 0.98 2.00
C ARG A 81 12.08 1.61 2.45
N ARG A 82 12.68 2.41 1.57
CA ARG A 82 13.83 3.23 1.96
C ARG A 82 13.37 4.34 2.90
N ASN A 83 14.17 4.62 3.91
CA ASN A 83 13.94 5.69 4.90
C ASN A 83 12.70 5.50 5.79
N LEU A 84 12.04 4.33 5.77
CA LEU A 84 10.92 4.00 6.64
C LEU A 84 11.20 2.68 7.35
N ASP A 85 11.46 2.76 8.64
CA ASP A 85 11.51 1.58 9.50
C ASP A 85 10.09 1.28 9.99
N PRO A 86 9.51 0.11 9.68
CA PRO A 86 8.18 -0.28 10.14
C PRO A 86 8.01 -0.25 11.65
N ALA A 87 9.07 -0.45 12.43
CA ALA A 87 9.01 -0.41 13.90
C ALA A 87 8.63 0.97 14.47
N ARG A 88 8.86 2.04 13.68
CA ARG A 88 8.48 3.42 14.04
C ARG A 88 7.02 3.73 13.74
N VAL A 89 6.31 2.84 13.04
CA VAL A 89 4.91 3.05 12.65
C VAL A 89 3.99 2.34 13.64
N SER A 90 3.07 3.09 14.21
CA SER A 90 2.05 2.58 15.13
C SER A 90 0.65 2.97 14.67
N PHE A 91 -0.37 2.39 15.28
CA PHE A 91 -1.76 2.69 14.96
C PHE A 91 -2.64 2.80 16.20
N LYS A 92 -3.78 3.48 16.00
CA LYS A 92 -4.96 3.46 16.87
C LYS A 92 -6.16 3.15 15.99
N ALA A 93 -7.11 2.35 16.49
CA ALA A 93 -8.29 1.96 15.71
C ALA A 93 -9.55 1.96 16.59
N VAL A 94 -10.65 2.45 16.03
CA VAL A 94 -11.96 2.52 16.71
C VAL A 94 -13.01 1.92 15.79
N ARG A 95 -13.66 0.85 16.24
CA ARG A 95 -14.85 0.30 15.59
C ARG A 95 -16.04 1.23 15.81
N ILE A 96 -16.83 1.45 14.76
CA ILE A 96 -18.05 2.26 14.81
C ILE A 96 -19.25 1.34 14.58
N PHE A 97 -20.21 1.35 15.50
CA PHE A 97 -21.42 0.50 15.42
C PHE A 97 -22.57 1.15 14.64
N VAL A 98 -22.64 2.48 14.60
CA VAL A 98 -23.72 3.22 13.94
C VAL A 98 -23.14 3.98 12.76
N PHE A 99 -23.54 3.60 11.55
CA PHE A 99 -23.24 4.40 10.36
C PHE A 99 -24.26 5.53 10.26
N THR A 100 -23.88 6.67 10.82
CA THR A 100 -24.42 7.93 10.34
C THR A 100 -23.81 8.24 8.97
N ALA A 101 -24.55 8.86 8.05
CA ALA A 101 -24.06 9.34 6.75
C ALA A 101 -23.01 10.48 6.85
N ILE A 102 -22.32 10.58 7.98
CA ILE A 102 -21.35 11.60 8.33
C ILE A 102 -19.98 11.19 7.79
N ASP A 103 -19.32 12.13 7.12
CA ASP A 103 -17.96 11.93 6.63
C ASP A 103 -16.92 12.15 7.74
N LEU A 104 -16.87 11.20 8.68
CA LEU A 104 -16.00 11.26 9.86
C LEU A 104 -14.51 11.34 9.48
N GLU A 105 -14.08 10.68 8.40
CA GLU A 105 -12.69 10.72 7.94
C GLU A 105 -12.27 12.15 7.57
N THR A 106 -13.06 12.86 6.76
CA THR A 106 -12.76 14.25 6.40
C THR A 106 -12.76 15.16 7.62
N GLN A 107 -13.69 14.95 8.56
CA GLN A 107 -13.74 15.74 9.79
C GLN A 107 -12.53 15.50 10.69
N LEU A 108 -12.12 14.24 10.87
CA LEU A 108 -10.91 13.88 11.62
C LEU A 108 -9.66 14.43 10.92
N ILE A 109 -9.54 14.30 9.59
CA ILE A 109 -8.43 14.90 8.84
C ILE A 109 -8.37 16.41 9.06
N ARG A 110 -9.50 17.12 9.03
CA ARG A 110 -9.54 18.56 9.30
C ARG A 110 -9.13 18.91 10.72
N HIS A 111 -9.57 18.11 11.70
CA HIS A 111 -9.20 18.30 13.10
C HIS A 111 -7.69 18.14 13.32
N TYR A 112 -7.13 17.02 12.85
CA TYR A 112 -5.72 16.66 13.03
C TYR A 112 -4.77 17.26 11.96
N ALA A 113 -5.26 18.07 11.01
CA ALA A 113 -4.45 18.61 9.91
C ALA A 113 -3.22 19.41 10.40
N ARG A 114 -3.30 20.01 11.60
CA ARG A 114 -2.18 20.74 12.23
C ARG A 114 -1.18 19.82 12.94
N GLU A 115 -1.64 18.67 13.39
CA GLU A 115 -0.88 17.70 14.20
C GLU A 115 -0.24 16.61 13.33
N GLY A 116 -0.75 16.42 12.11
CA GLY A 116 -0.10 15.65 11.07
C GLY A 116 -1.08 14.76 10.30
N THR A 117 -1.14 14.96 8.99
CA THR A 117 -1.85 14.09 8.04
C THR A 117 -1.07 13.97 6.74
N ARG A 118 0.27 13.99 6.84
CA ARG A 118 1.19 14.15 5.69
C ARG A 118 1.08 13.04 4.64
N TRP A 119 0.52 11.88 4.99
CA TRP A 119 0.28 10.78 4.05
C TRP A 119 -1.12 10.83 3.43
N ASN A 120 -2.09 11.51 4.06
CA ASN A 120 -3.42 11.71 3.49
C ASN A 120 -3.30 12.53 2.19
N ASN A 121 -4.01 12.10 1.14
CA ASN A 121 -3.99 12.75 -0.17
C ASN A 121 -2.59 12.85 -0.81
N ARG A 122 -1.65 12.00 -0.38
CA ARG A 122 -0.26 11.94 -0.84
C ARG A 122 0.18 10.54 -1.27
N GLY A 123 -0.74 9.66 -1.67
CA GLY A 123 -0.39 8.36 -2.29
C GLY A 123 -0.35 7.16 -1.35
N PHE A 124 -0.28 7.34 -0.03
CA PHE A 124 -0.25 6.22 0.91
C PHE A 124 -1.51 5.33 0.83
N GLY A 125 -2.70 5.93 0.77
CA GLY A 125 -3.96 5.19 0.62
C GLY A 125 -4.35 4.85 -0.83
N ALA A 126 -3.51 5.16 -1.82
CA ALA A 126 -3.86 4.96 -3.22
C ALA A 126 -3.82 3.47 -3.61
N ASN A 127 -4.84 3.04 -4.35
CA ASN A 127 -4.86 1.74 -5.02
C ASN A 127 -4.07 1.79 -6.33
N ASP A 128 -3.78 0.61 -6.87
CA ASP A 128 -3.12 0.44 -8.14
C ASP A 128 -3.90 1.09 -9.30
N PRO A 129 -3.38 2.14 -9.96
CA PRO A 129 -4.17 2.96 -10.90
C PRO A 129 -4.29 2.35 -12.31
N GLY A 130 -3.71 1.17 -12.55
CA GLY A 130 -3.63 0.50 -13.85
C GLY A 130 -2.58 1.10 -14.80
N ARG A 131 -2.32 0.38 -15.90
CA ARG A 131 -1.24 0.67 -16.88
C ARG A 131 -1.30 2.07 -17.50
N ARG A 132 -2.48 2.66 -17.65
CA ARG A 132 -2.65 3.98 -18.29
C ARG A 132 -2.16 5.16 -17.44
N ARG A 133 -1.74 4.91 -16.19
CA ARG A 133 -1.35 5.95 -15.24
C ARG A 133 0.13 5.92 -14.89
N ASP A 134 0.89 4.99 -15.46
CA ASP A 134 2.34 4.84 -15.26
C ASP A 134 3.14 6.06 -15.79
N MET A 135 2.55 6.87 -16.68
CA MET A 135 3.11 8.14 -17.18
C MET A 135 2.90 9.35 -16.24
N THR A 136 2.31 9.14 -15.06
CA THR A 136 2.02 10.25 -14.15
C THR A 136 3.23 10.56 -13.27
N ARG A 137 3.81 11.76 -13.41
CA ARG A 137 4.91 12.21 -12.54
C ARG A 137 4.48 12.24 -11.07
N VAL A 138 5.33 11.67 -10.20
CA VAL A 138 5.07 11.64 -8.76
C VAL A 138 5.56 12.95 -8.15
N LYS A 139 4.70 13.66 -7.40
CA LYS A 139 5.12 14.86 -6.67
C LYS A 139 6.13 14.49 -5.58
N SER A 140 7.11 15.35 -5.31
CA SER A 140 8.13 15.12 -4.27
C SER A 140 7.56 14.94 -2.85
N THR A 141 6.36 15.47 -2.58
CA THR A 141 5.65 15.33 -1.31
C THR A 141 4.77 14.06 -1.23
N ASN A 142 4.76 13.24 -2.28
CA ASN A 142 4.07 11.96 -2.28
C ASN A 142 4.79 10.96 -1.37
N PHE A 143 4.03 10.10 -0.69
CA PHE A 143 4.53 9.02 0.14
C PHE A 143 5.60 8.19 -0.56
N ASP A 144 5.36 7.74 -1.79
CA ASP A 144 6.30 6.90 -2.52
C ASP A 144 7.53 7.69 -3.02
N ALA A 145 7.47 9.03 -3.09
CA ALA A 145 8.65 9.84 -3.36
C ALA A 145 9.56 9.97 -2.13
N VAL A 146 8.97 10.07 -0.94
CA VAL A 146 9.69 10.17 0.34
C VAL A 146 10.19 8.81 0.81
N TYR A 147 9.37 7.77 0.64
CA TYR A 147 9.60 6.39 1.06
C TYR A 147 9.48 5.44 -0.15
N PRO A 148 10.43 5.51 -1.11
CA PRO A 148 10.40 4.66 -2.27
C PRO A 148 10.63 3.19 -1.89
N ILE A 149 10.16 2.27 -2.73
CA ILE A 149 10.45 0.84 -2.58
C ILE A 149 11.96 0.59 -2.56
N ASP A 150 12.39 -0.38 -1.77
CA ASP A 150 13.76 -0.83 -1.73
C ASP A 150 13.91 -2.15 -2.48
N LEU A 151 14.49 -2.07 -3.68
CA LEU A 151 14.69 -3.24 -4.55
C LEU A 151 15.85 -4.11 -4.13
N ASP A 152 16.69 -3.59 -3.23
CA ASP A 152 17.92 -4.21 -2.77
C ASP A 152 17.73 -4.84 -1.37
N TRP A 153 16.48 -4.88 -0.88
CA TRP A 153 16.13 -5.63 0.31
C TRP A 153 16.24 -7.13 0.05
N GLU A 154 16.88 -7.86 0.97
CA GLU A 154 17.02 -9.31 0.88
C GLU A 154 15.67 -10.01 1.09
N LEU A 155 15.25 -10.71 0.04
CA LEU A 155 14.05 -11.52 0.01
C LEU A 155 14.43 -12.96 0.38
N GLY A 156 13.87 -13.47 1.47
CA GLY A 156 13.99 -14.87 1.86
C GLY A 156 13.09 -15.80 1.04
N ILE A 157 13.11 -15.67 -0.30
CA ILE A 157 12.27 -16.45 -1.21
C ILE A 157 13.06 -17.64 -1.75
N ASP A 158 12.50 -18.83 -1.60
CA ASP A 158 13.01 -20.02 -2.26
C ASP A 158 12.40 -20.18 -3.66
N PHE A 159 13.26 -20.16 -4.69
CA PHE A 159 12.88 -20.42 -6.08
C PHE A 159 13.14 -21.88 -6.50
N SER A 160 13.57 -22.75 -5.57
CA SER A 160 13.70 -24.18 -5.84
C SER A 160 12.37 -24.74 -6.38
N GLY A 161 12.47 -25.54 -7.45
CA GLY A 161 11.31 -26.11 -8.14
C GLY A 161 10.46 -25.11 -8.94
N ALA A 162 10.83 -23.83 -9.05
CA ALA A 162 10.28 -22.97 -10.09
C ALA A 162 10.94 -23.34 -11.42
N ALA A 163 10.16 -23.88 -12.34
CA ALA A 163 10.63 -24.34 -13.65
C ALA A 163 10.55 -23.25 -14.71
N THR A 164 9.66 -22.25 -14.56
CA THR A 164 9.38 -21.23 -15.59
C THR A 164 9.45 -19.80 -15.06
N ALA A 165 9.68 -18.84 -15.95
CA ALA A 165 9.66 -17.42 -15.63
C ALA A 165 8.35 -16.98 -14.98
N GLY A 166 7.21 -17.52 -15.44
CA GLY A 166 5.88 -17.28 -14.90
C GLY A 166 5.74 -17.67 -13.43
N GLU A 167 6.35 -18.78 -13.03
CA GLU A 167 6.34 -19.24 -11.63
C GLU A 167 7.23 -18.35 -10.75
N VAL A 168 8.40 -17.94 -11.25
CA VAL A 168 9.30 -17.00 -10.55
C VAL A 168 8.60 -15.66 -10.29
N VAL A 169 7.99 -15.05 -11.32
CA VAL A 169 7.31 -13.74 -11.15
C VAL A 169 6.08 -13.84 -10.26
N ALA A 170 5.38 -14.99 -10.25
CA ALA A 170 4.25 -15.22 -9.37
C ALA A 170 4.69 -15.31 -7.90
N ARG A 171 5.76 -16.07 -7.59
CA ARG A 171 6.34 -16.13 -6.24
C ARG A 171 6.85 -14.77 -5.79
N LEU A 172 7.58 -14.07 -6.67
CA LEU A 172 8.07 -12.73 -6.39
C LEU A 172 6.91 -11.78 -6.07
N LYS A 173 5.85 -11.77 -6.88
CA LYS A 173 4.66 -10.92 -6.65
C LYS A 173 3.99 -11.17 -5.30
N GLN A 174 3.98 -12.41 -4.80
CA GLN A 174 3.39 -12.73 -3.50
C GLN A 174 4.24 -12.24 -2.32
N ALA A 175 5.56 -12.22 -2.49
CA ALA A 175 6.50 -11.83 -1.45
C ALA A 175 6.72 -10.32 -1.34
N LEU A 176 6.45 -9.56 -2.41
CA LEU A 176 6.75 -8.13 -2.44
C LEU A 176 5.67 -7.29 -1.73
N PRO A 177 6.05 -6.40 -0.79
CA PRO A 177 5.14 -5.48 -0.08
C PRO A 177 4.72 -4.26 -0.91
N TYR A 178 4.81 -4.36 -2.23
CA TYR A 178 4.48 -3.31 -3.16
C TYR A 178 4.03 -3.92 -4.48
N THR A 179 3.41 -3.10 -5.34
CA THR A 179 2.84 -3.58 -6.59
C THR A 179 3.95 -4.13 -7.49
N PHE A 180 3.79 -5.39 -7.92
CA PHE A 180 4.53 -5.94 -9.04
C PHE A 180 3.54 -6.37 -10.12
N ARG A 181 3.62 -5.74 -11.28
CA ARG A 181 2.85 -6.13 -12.47
C ARG A 181 3.78 -6.81 -13.47
N TYR A 182 3.27 -7.86 -14.08
CA TYR A 182 3.89 -8.52 -15.20
C TYR A 182 2.83 -8.80 -16.27
N GLU A 183 3.27 -9.01 -17.51
CA GLU A 183 2.34 -9.14 -18.63
C GLU A 183 1.47 -10.38 -18.49
N LEU A 184 0.15 -10.18 -18.62
CA LEU A 184 -0.83 -11.24 -18.59
C LEU A 184 -1.48 -11.39 -19.96
N GLU A 185 -1.63 -12.62 -20.41
CA GLU A 185 -2.43 -12.99 -21.57
C GLU A 185 -3.90 -13.20 -21.16
N GLY A 186 -4.81 -12.58 -21.90
CA GLY A 186 -6.25 -12.57 -21.57
C GLY A 186 -6.57 -11.99 -20.18
N GLY A 187 -5.64 -11.23 -19.58
CA GLY A 187 -5.77 -10.62 -18.26
C GLY A 187 -5.75 -11.59 -17.08
N ARG A 188 -5.43 -12.88 -17.30
CA ARG A 188 -5.50 -13.91 -16.24
C ARG A 188 -4.28 -14.80 -16.14
N ARG A 189 -3.65 -15.15 -17.27
CA ARG A 189 -2.52 -16.08 -17.32
C ARG A 189 -1.24 -15.30 -17.59
N PRO A 190 -0.06 -15.73 -17.10
CA PRO A 190 1.20 -15.18 -17.57
C PRO A 190 1.26 -15.21 -19.10
N ALA A 191 1.89 -14.21 -19.72
CA ALA A 191 2.15 -14.23 -21.16
C ALA A 191 2.84 -15.55 -21.58
N ALA A 192 2.56 -16.02 -22.80
CA ALA A 192 3.13 -17.26 -23.34
C ALA A 192 4.65 -17.41 -23.11
N ASP A 193 5.43 -16.34 -23.30
CA ASP A 193 6.88 -16.39 -23.08
C ASP A 193 7.22 -16.64 -21.60
N LEU A 194 6.53 -15.98 -20.66
CA LEU A 194 6.71 -16.23 -19.23
C LEU A 194 6.33 -17.67 -18.87
N ALA A 195 5.23 -18.17 -19.45
CA ALA A 195 4.73 -19.51 -19.14
C ALA A 195 5.60 -20.65 -19.71
N SER A 196 6.38 -20.39 -20.76
CA SER A 196 7.15 -21.41 -21.49
C SER A 196 8.66 -21.30 -21.33
N THR A 197 9.18 -20.13 -20.95
CA THR A 197 10.62 -19.93 -20.77
C THR A 197 11.07 -20.60 -19.48
N ALA A 198 11.88 -21.65 -19.61
CA ALA A 198 12.56 -22.26 -18.49
C ALA A 198 13.69 -21.35 -18.02
N VAL A 199 13.75 -21.09 -16.71
CA VAL A 199 14.73 -20.17 -16.13
C VAL A 199 15.37 -20.78 -14.90
N SER A 200 16.59 -20.35 -14.61
CA SER A 200 17.26 -20.62 -13.33
C SER A 200 17.56 -19.28 -12.64
N VAL A 201 17.09 -19.14 -11.40
CA VAL A 201 17.44 -17.99 -10.56
C VAL A 201 18.63 -18.41 -9.69
N PRO A 202 19.79 -17.72 -9.79
CA PRO A 202 20.95 -18.04 -8.96
C PRO A 202 20.61 -17.90 -7.48
N GLU A 203 21.14 -18.78 -6.62
CA GLU A 203 20.96 -18.68 -5.16
C GLU A 203 21.51 -17.37 -4.58
N THR A 204 22.46 -16.74 -5.28
CA THR A 204 23.01 -15.43 -4.92
C THR A 204 22.07 -14.26 -5.25
N ALA A 205 21.03 -14.47 -6.05
CA ALA A 205 20.04 -13.46 -6.40
C ALA A 205 18.98 -13.37 -5.30
N THR A 206 19.30 -12.67 -4.22
CA THR A 206 18.45 -12.56 -3.03
C THR A 206 17.55 -11.33 -3.06
N THR A 207 17.73 -10.37 -3.97
CA THR A 207 16.96 -9.12 -4.00
C THR A 207 16.03 -9.03 -5.21
N ALA A 208 14.97 -8.21 -5.13
CA ALA A 208 14.05 -8.02 -6.25
C ALA A 208 14.78 -7.59 -7.54
N ARG A 209 15.78 -6.71 -7.38
CA ARG A 209 16.63 -6.25 -8.48
C ARG A 209 17.42 -7.40 -9.10
N ALA A 210 18.13 -8.18 -8.29
CA ALA A 210 18.97 -9.28 -8.77
C ALA A 210 18.15 -10.39 -9.42
N ILE A 211 17.00 -10.74 -8.83
CA ILE A 211 16.08 -11.76 -9.36
C ILE A 211 15.53 -11.33 -10.73
N LEU A 212 15.07 -10.08 -10.87
CA LEU A 212 14.55 -9.58 -12.14
C LEU A 212 15.62 -9.46 -13.22
N ALA A 213 16.84 -9.05 -12.86
CA ALA A 213 17.96 -9.03 -13.80
C ALA A 213 18.28 -10.43 -14.34
N ALA A 214 18.43 -11.40 -13.43
CA ALA A 214 18.68 -12.80 -13.81
C ALA A 214 17.55 -13.38 -14.67
N LEU A 215 16.29 -12.98 -14.41
CA LEU A 215 15.15 -13.41 -15.20
C LEU A 215 15.18 -12.83 -16.61
N ILE A 216 15.46 -11.53 -16.74
CA ILE A 216 15.44 -10.83 -18.02
C ILE A 216 16.48 -11.37 -18.99
N ASP A 217 17.68 -11.69 -18.51
CA ASP A 217 18.76 -12.24 -19.34
C ASP A 217 18.40 -13.58 -20.00
N GLN A 218 17.33 -14.24 -19.53
CA GLN A 218 16.86 -15.53 -20.02
C GLN A 218 15.56 -15.44 -20.85
N LEU A 219 14.89 -14.29 -20.87
CA LEU A 219 13.65 -14.11 -21.63
C LEU A 219 13.93 -13.90 -23.13
N PRO A 220 12.98 -14.22 -24.03
CA PRO A 220 13.09 -13.86 -25.44
C PRO A 220 13.23 -12.35 -25.64
N PRO A 221 13.77 -11.85 -26.77
CA PRO A 221 13.94 -10.42 -26.99
C PRO A 221 12.65 -9.60 -26.89
N GLY A 222 12.77 -8.37 -26.36
CA GLY A 222 11.67 -7.40 -26.31
C GLY A 222 10.94 -7.30 -24.97
N TRP A 223 11.46 -7.94 -23.91
CA TRP A 223 11.00 -7.74 -22.55
C TRP A 223 11.78 -6.61 -21.86
N GLN A 224 11.11 -5.88 -20.98
CA GLN A 224 11.68 -4.80 -20.19
C GLN A 224 11.21 -4.90 -18.74
N ALA A 225 12.14 -4.81 -17.79
CA ALA A 225 11.81 -4.58 -16.39
C ALA A 225 12.03 -3.11 -16.05
N THR A 226 11.02 -2.52 -15.44
CA THR A 226 11.01 -1.10 -15.08
C THR A 226 10.67 -0.97 -13.61
N ALA A 227 11.51 -0.26 -12.87
CA ALA A 227 11.27 0.10 -11.50
C ALA A 227 10.75 1.53 -11.39
N PHE A 228 9.64 1.71 -10.70
CA PHE A 228 9.14 3.00 -10.25
C PHE A 228 9.37 3.13 -8.75
N ARG A 229 9.21 4.33 -8.22
CA ARG A 229 9.28 4.57 -6.77
C ARG A 229 8.28 3.75 -5.94
N HIS A 230 7.20 3.26 -6.55
CA HIS A 230 6.08 2.60 -5.86
C HIS A 230 5.75 1.19 -6.38
N GLN A 231 6.33 0.77 -7.51
CA GLN A 231 5.98 -0.50 -8.17
C GLN A 231 7.09 -1.01 -9.08
N LEU A 232 6.98 -2.28 -9.46
CA LEU A 232 7.76 -2.93 -10.50
C LEU A 232 6.87 -3.32 -11.68
N LEU A 233 7.39 -3.20 -12.90
CA LEU A 233 6.79 -3.70 -14.13
C LEU A 233 7.73 -4.70 -14.82
N LEU A 234 7.15 -5.73 -15.45
CA LEU A 234 7.82 -6.62 -16.39
C LEU A 234 6.90 -6.86 -17.60
N TYR A 235 7.16 -6.18 -18.71
CA TYR A 235 6.29 -6.18 -19.90
C TYR A 235 7.10 -6.35 -21.18
N ARG A 236 6.41 -6.77 -22.26
CA ARG A 236 6.93 -6.69 -23.62
C ARG A 236 6.74 -5.27 -24.14
N GLU A 237 7.76 -4.45 -23.97
CA GLU A 237 7.76 -3.05 -24.39
C GLU A 237 9.18 -2.50 -24.50
N VAL A 238 9.30 -1.37 -25.19
CA VAL A 238 10.52 -0.56 -25.27
C VAL A 238 10.10 0.86 -24.94
N GLU A 239 9.91 1.14 -23.66
CA GLU A 239 9.48 2.46 -23.18
C GLU A 239 10.57 3.08 -22.30
N ASP A 240 11.19 4.14 -22.82
CA ASP A 240 12.27 4.90 -22.19
C ASP A 240 11.79 6.20 -21.53
N ASN A 241 10.53 6.60 -21.75
CA ASN A 241 10.04 7.92 -21.34
C ASN A 241 9.27 7.94 -20.00
N TYR A 242 9.19 6.79 -19.30
CA TYR A 242 8.50 6.72 -18.03
C TYR A 242 9.07 7.73 -17.01
N PRO A 243 8.25 8.65 -16.47
CA PRO A 243 8.73 9.61 -15.49
C PRO A 243 9.03 8.92 -14.16
N ASP A 244 10.13 9.30 -13.52
CA ASP A 244 10.55 8.78 -12.21
C ASP A 244 10.77 7.25 -12.18
N ALA A 245 11.17 6.67 -13.31
CA ALA A 245 11.43 5.25 -13.47
C ALA A 245 12.91 4.95 -13.77
N GLU A 246 13.34 3.74 -13.41
CA GLU A 246 14.64 3.15 -13.70
C GLU A 246 14.41 1.89 -14.53
N ILE A 247 15.06 1.77 -15.68
CA ILE A 247 15.06 0.51 -16.45
C ILE A 247 16.09 -0.41 -15.81
N LEU A 248 15.63 -1.56 -15.33
CA LEU A 248 16.49 -2.55 -14.68
C LEU A 248 17.21 -3.45 -15.68
N GLY A 249 16.61 -3.67 -16.85
CA GLY A 249 17.19 -4.52 -17.90
C GLY A 249 16.24 -4.71 -19.09
N ARG A 250 16.79 -5.27 -20.17
CA ARG A 250 16.07 -5.67 -21.39
C ARG A 250 16.64 -6.98 -21.93
N SER A 251 15.76 -7.81 -22.52
CA SER A 251 16.13 -9.02 -23.24
C SER A 251 16.32 -8.78 -24.74
#